data_AF-A0A562HZM2-F1
#
_entry.id   AF-A0A562HZM2-F1
#
_cell.length_a   1.000
_cell.length_b   1.000
_cell.length_c   1.000
_cell.angle_alpha   90.00
_cell.angle_beta   90.00
_cell.angle_gamma   90.00
#
_symmetry.space_group_name_H-M   'P 1'
#
loop_
_entity.id
_entity.type
_entity.pdbx_description
1 polymer ?
#
loop_
_entity_poly.entity_id
_entity_poly.type
_entity_poly.pdbx_seq_one_letter_code
_entity_poly.pdbx_strand_id
1 'polypeptide(L)'
;MSRPPINRRHNDALAYERANTLTCAGLGLSAIADLLGADGSEHHLHHELESGLANAAKALAVLVQQTGYELCDQFDPDLLNAPTED
;
A
#
# COMPACT_ATOMS: atom_id res chain seq x y z
N MET A 1 13.28 32.38 3.75
CA MET A 1 12.02 31.86 3.19
C MET A 1 11.40 30.98 4.27
N SER A 2 10.27 31.39 4.85
CA SER A 2 9.57 30.59 5.86
C SER A 2 8.85 29.44 5.15
N ARG A 3 9.10 28.19 5.56
CA ARG A 3 8.41 27.02 4.99
C ARG A 3 6.92 27.07 5.36
N PRO A 4 6.02 26.65 4.46
CA PRO A 4 4.58 26.68 4.73
C PRO A 4 4.22 25.74 5.90
N PRO A 5 3.16 26.07 6.68
CA PRO A 5 2.75 25.28 7.83
C PRO A 5 2.19 23.91 7.40
N ILE A 6 2.44 22.89 8.23
CA ILE A 6 1.95 21.52 8.03
C ILE A 6 0.42 21.51 8.19
N ASN A 7 -0.32 21.19 7.12
CA ASN A 7 -1.77 21.01 7.19
C ASN A 7 -2.11 19.61 7.72
N ARG A 8 -2.05 19.43 9.05
CA ARG A 8 -2.23 18.12 9.71
C ARG A 8 -3.51 17.39 9.29
N ARG A 9 -4.64 18.08 9.18
CA ARG A 9 -5.92 17.45 8.79
C ARG A 9 -5.88 16.85 7.38
N HIS A 10 -5.19 17.53 6.46
CA HIS A 10 -5.01 17.01 5.10
C HIS A 10 -4.11 15.78 5.09
N ASN A 11 -2.99 15.83 5.83
CA ASN A 11 -2.04 14.72 5.93
C ASN A 11 -2.66 13.50 6.61
N ASP A 12 -3.45 13.70 7.66
CA ASP A 12 -4.14 12.61 8.37
C ASP A 12 -5.17 11.92 7.46
N ALA A 13 -5.95 12.70 6.71
CA ALA A 13 -6.93 12.16 5.76
C ALA A 13 -6.26 11.38 4.62
N LEU A 14 -5.17 11.91 4.08
CA LEU A 14 -4.37 11.24 3.05
C LEU A 14 -3.75 9.93 3.59
N ALA A 15 -3.13 9.97 4.77
CA ALA A 15 -2.53 8.79 5.39
C ALA A 15 -3.58 7.70 5.63
N TYR A 16 -4.77 8.08 6.09
CA TYR A 16 -5.90 7.16 6.26
C TYR A 16 -6.34 6.53 4.93
N GLU A 17 -6.50 7.34 3.87
CA GLU A 17 -6.87 6.84 2.55
C GLU A 17 -5.82 5.85 2.01
N ARG A 18 -4.53 6.21 2.10
CA ARG A 18 -3.44 5.34 1.65
C ARG A 18 -3.30 4.08 2.47
N ALA A 19 -3.51 4.14 3.79
CA ALA A 19 -3.55 2.97 4.65
C ALA A 19 -4.69 2.01 4.27
N ASN A 20 -5.87 2.53 3.93
CA ASN A 20 -6.97 1.70 3.40
C ASN A 20 -6.59 1.04 2.07
N THR A 21 -5.97 1.76 1.14
CA THR A 21 -5.48 1.19 -0.12
C THR A 21 -4.49 0.06 0.11
N LEU A 22 -3.50 0.26 0.99
CA LEU A 22 -2.50 -0.76 1.33
C LEU A 22 -3.15 -1.98 2.01
N THR A 23 -4.14 -1.76 2.87
CA THR A 23 -4.88 -2.83 3.54
C THR A 23 -5.64 -3.69 2.53
N CYS A 24 -6.37 -3.06 1.60
CA CYS A 24 -7.07 -3.76 0.53
C CYS A 24 -6.10 -4.51 -0.40
N ALA A 25 -4.95 -3.91 -0.72
CA ALA A 25 -3.92 -4.58 -1.51
C ALA A 25 -3.35 -5.81 -0.79
N GLY A 26 -3.13 -5.70 0.53
CA GLY A 26 -2.71 -6.81 1.39
C GLY A 26 -3.73 -7.95 1.40
N LEU A 27 -5.02 -7.64 1.57
CA LEU A 27 -6.10 -8.64 1.50
C LEU A 27 -6.13 -9.35 0.13
N GLY A 28 -5.97 -8.61 -0.95
CA GLY A 28 -5.88 -9.18 -2.29
C GLY A 28 -4.68 -10.12 -2.47
N LEU A 29 -3.51 -9.72 -1.95
CA LEU A 29 -2.31 -10.56 -1.97
C LEU A 29 -2.48 -11.83 -1.13
N SER A 30 -3.10 -11.76 0.04
CA SER A 30 -3.42 -12.93 0.86
C SER A 30 -4.34 -13.90 0.12
N ALA A 31 -5.41 -13.41 -0.51
CA ALA A 31 -6.31 -14.25 -1.29
C ALA A 31 -5.60 -14.93 -2.47
N ILE A 32 -4.68 -14.23 -3.15
CA ILE A 32 -3.85 -14.83 -4.20
C ILE A 32 -2.91 -15.90 -3.61
N ALA A 33 -2.29 -15.64 -2.46
CA ALA A 33 -1.41 -16.61 -1.82
C ALA A 33 -2.17 -17.89 -1.40
N ASP A 34 -3.37 -17.73 -0.86
CA ASP A 34 -4.25 -18.86 -0.50
C ASP A 34 -4.62 -19.66 -1.76
N LEU A 35 -5.00 -19.00 -2.86
CA LEU A 35 -5.25 -19.68 -4.15
C LEU A 35 -4.02 -20.45 -4.68
N LEU A 36 -2.82 -19.99 -4.36
CA LEU A 36 -1.55 -20.66 -4.70
C LEU A 36 -1.16 -21.75 -3.68
N GLY A 37 -2.01 -22.03 -2.68
CA GLY A 37 -1.86 -23.10 -1.71
C GLY A 37 -1.09 -22.71 -0.43
N ALA A 38 -0.93 -21.42 -0.13
CA ALA A 38 -0.25 -20.98 1.09
C ALA A 38 -0.98 -21.38 2.38
N ASP A 39 -2.29 -21.60 2.31
CA ASP A 39 -3.15 -22.10 3.40
C ASP A 39 -3.07 -23.63 3.57
N GLY A 40 -2.32 -24.32 2.70
CA GLY A 40 -2.22 -25.78 2.66
C GLY A 40 -3.35 -26.46 1.89
N SER A 41 -4.23 -25.71 1.23
CA SER A 41 -5.28 -26.24 0.36
C SER A 41 -4.72 -26.63 -1.01
N GLU A 42 -5.17 -27.74 -1.56
CA GLU A 42 -4.87 -28.12 -2.95
C GLU A 42 -5.84 -27.41 -3.91
N HIS A 43 -5.34 -26.40 -4.62
CA HIS A 43 -6.08 -25.76 -5.68
C HIS A 43 -5.61 -26.28 -7.05
N HIS A 44 -6.54 -26.88 -7.81
CA HIS A 44 -6.26 -27.27 -9.20
C HIS A 44 -6.36 -26.06 -10.12
N LEU A 45 -5.32 -25.23 -10.12
CA LEU A 45 -5.21 -24.09 -11.02
C LEU A 45 -4.74 -24.55 -12.42
N HIS A 46 -5.47 -24.14 -13.45
CA HIS A 46 -4.97 -24.23 -14.82
C HIS A 46 -3.91 -23.16 -15.07
N HIS A 47 -2.98 -23.44 -15.99
CA HIS A 47 -1.86 -22.55 -16.28
C HIS A 47 -2.28 -21.10 -16.66
N GLU A 48 -3.41 -20.94 -17.34
CA GLU A 48 -3.97 -19.62 -17.66
C GLU A 48 -4.37 -18.83 -16.41
N LEU A 49 -4.89 -19.49 -15.38
CA LEU A 49 -5.23 -18.88 -14.09
C LEU A 49 -3.96 -18.51 -13.31
N GLU A 50 -2.91 -19.33 -13.35
CA GLU A 50 -1.62 -19.01 -12.74
C GLU A 50 -1.02 -17.72 -13.32
N SER A 51 -1.06 -17.57 -14.65
CA SER A 51 -0.62 -16.35 -15.33
C SER A 51 -1.48 -15.14 -14.94
N GLY A 52 -2.81 -15.32 -14.81
CA GLY A 52 -3.71 -14.30 -14.30
C GLY A 52 -3.38 -13.85 -12.88
N LEU A 53 -3.14 -14.82 -11.97
CA LEU A 53 -2.76 -14.56 -10.58
C LEU A 53 -1.39 -13.87 -10.48
N ALA A 54 -0.42 -14.27 -11.30
CA ALA A 54 0.89 -13.62 -11.35
C ALA A 54 0.78 -12.15 -11.78
N ASN A 55 -0.04 -11.87 -12.80
CA ASN A 55 -0.30 -10.50 -13.24
C ASN A 55 -1.07 -9.69 -12.17
N ALA A 56 -2.03 -10.29 -11.49
CA ALA A 56 -2.75 -9.66 -10.39
C ALA A 56 -1.81 -9.31 -9.23
N ALA A 57 -0.95 -10.24 -8.82
CA ALA A 57 0.07 -9.99 -7.80
C ALA A 57 1.03 -8.88 -8.23
N LYS A 58 1.44 -8.86 -9.51
CA LYS A 58 2.30 -7.80 -10.05
C LYS A 58 1.62 -6.43 -10.01
N ALA A 59 0.34 -6.35 -10.36
CA ALA A 59 -0.42 -5.10 -10.31
C ALA A 59 -0.56 -4.58 -8.87
N LEU A 60 -0.85 -5.47 -7.90
CA LEU A 60 -0.91 -5.11 -6.48
C LEU A 60 0.46 -4.63 -5.95
N ALA A 61 1.55 -5.27 -6.37
CA ALA A 61 2.90 -4.82 -6.01
C ALA A 61 3.21 -3.42 -6.53
N VAL A 62 2.79 -3.09 -7.76
CA VAL A 62 2.95 -1.73 -8.32
C VAL A 62 2.11 -0.73 -7.54
N LEU A 63 0.87 -1.06 -7.20
CA LEU A 63 -0.02 -0.21 -6.40
C LEU A 63 0.59 0.11 -5.02
N VAL A 64 1.15 -0.91 -4.33
CA VAL A 64 1.83 -0.74 -3.04
C VAL A 64 3.03 0.20 -3.18
N GLN A 65 3.85 0.02 -4.21
CA GLN A 65 5.02 0.87 -4.46
C GLN A 65 4.62 2.32 -4.73
N GLN A 66 3.63 2.54 -5.61
CA GLN A 66 3.13 3.87 -5.93
C GLN A 66 2.56 4.56 -4.68
N THR A 67 1.75 3.85 -3.89
CA THR A 67 1.20 4.36 -2.63
C THR A 67 2.32 4.74 -1.65
N GLY A 68 3.39 3.93 -1.57
CA GLY A 68 4.56 4.23 -0.75
C GLY A 68 5.30 5.49 -1.22
N TYR A 69 5.51 5.64 -2.53
CA TYR A 69 6.14 6.85 -3.08
C TYR A 69 5.31 8.10 -2.80
N GLU A 70 3.99 8.03 -2.98
CA GLU A 70 3.10 9.16 -2.68
C GLU A 70 3.18 9.57 -1.21
N LEU A 71 3.26 8.61 -0.29
CA LEU A 71 3.45 8.92 1.13
C LEU A 71 4.83 9.56 1.38
N CYS A 72 5.92 9.02 0.82
CA CYS A 72 7.25 9.62 0.98
C CYS A 72 7.33 11.05 0.42
N ASP A 73 6.66 11.34 -0.71
CA ASP A 73 6.65 12.67 -1.30
C ASP A 73 5.84 13.69 -0.47
N GLN A 74 4.82 13.22 0.25
CA GLN A 74 3.92 14.04 1.07
C GLN A 74 4.44 14.28 2.49
N PHE A 75 5.25 13.37 3.02
CA PHE A 75 5.80 13.44 4.37
C PHE A 75 7.31 13.70 4.33
N ASP A 76 7.71 14.95 4.54
CA ASP A 76 9.12 15.32 4.71
C ASP A 76 9.66 14.71 6.03
N PRO A 77 10.65 13.80 5.96
CA PRO A 77 11.20 13.14 7.15
C PRO A 77 11.82 14.10 8.15
N ASP A 78 12.30 15.27 7.70
CA ASP A 78 12.86 16.30 8.60
C ASP A 78 11.75 16.99 9.42
N LEU A 79 10.51 16.98 8.92
CA LEU A 79 9.34 17.56 9.59
C LEU A 79 8.65 16.58 10.55
N LEU A 80 8.87 15.27 10.40
CA LEU A 80 8.28 14.25 11.29
C LEU A 80 8.84 14.29 12.72
N ASN A 81 10.07 14.78 12.89
CA ASN A 81 10.76 14.85 14.19
C ASN A 81 10.78 16.26 14.80
N ALA A 82 10.21 17.26 14.12
CA ALA A 82 10.18 18.62 14.63
C ALA A 82 9.26 18.67 15.88
N PRO A 83 9.71 19.28 17.00
CA PRO A 83 8.88 19.43 18.17
C PRO A 83 7.60 20.18 17.80
N THR A 84 6.47 19.68 18.31
CA THR A 84 5.19 20.35 18.13
C THR A 84 5.22 21.67 18.90
N GLU A 85 5.21 22.80 18.19
CA GLU A 85 4.86 24.08 18.82
C GLU A 85 3.38 23.98 19.24
N ASP A 86 3.16 23.91 20.55
CA ASP A 86 1.83 23.98 21.20
C ASP A 86 1.25 25.40 21.11
#